data_AF-A0AAU4SIW9-F1
#
_entry.id   AF-A0AAU4SIW9-F1
#
_cell.length_a   1.000
_cell.length_b   1.000
_cell.length_c   1.000
_cell.angle_alpha   90.00
_cell.angle_beta   90.00
_cell.angle_gamma   90.00
#
_symmetry.space_group_name_H-M   'P 1'
#
loop_
_entity.id
_entity.type
_entity.pdbx_description
1 polymer ?
#
loop_
_entity_poly.entity_id
_entity_poly.type
_entity_poly.pdbx_seq_one_letter_code
_entity_poly.pdbx_strand_id
1 'polypeptide(L)'
;MADPLTADRLVAALRSEGCAVREVSGWRTNNRNHKGPWGPVNGVMIHHTVTGPGSDVVSLIYHGHSALPGPLATGCITKDGTVHLTGNGRANHAGGGDPDVLAAVINESYGSYPPPTNEHDGSAGSVDGNARFYGWECENKGDGRDPWPRVQYVAIVKATAGVCRAHGWSAKSAIGHLEWSDWKIDPRGFDMKDFRSDLAACLDLPAGVWEGDDDPMPQYVNLGLAQPYELAPGAWDSIELTAEWTDEPGDHAAGGSVFVRGPARFTGSLSLRLDGLPDRCVVQARMSEFEGTEHRTDHPIDEIVGTGGDTFAVVPLTKRLASGRSMRVRLLNQADVLITVTSAVLTVLVWEEA
;
A
#
# COMPACT_ATOMS: atom_id res chain seq x y z
N MET A 1 -1.95 -25.22 26.20
CA MET A 1 -2.95 -24.96 25.14
C MET A 1 -3.47 -23.55 25.36
N ALA A 2 -3.65 -22.73 24.31
CA ALA A 2 -3.96 -21.32 24.49
C ALA A 2 -5.46 -21.07 24.68
N ASP A 3 -5.80 -20.31 25.72
CA ASP A 3 -7.16 -19.85 25.96
C ASP A 3 -7.52 -18.73 24.97
N PRO A 4 -8.77 -18.69 24.45
CA PRO A 4 -9.17 -17.62 23.56
C PRO A 4 -9.08 -16.22 24.20
N LEU A 5 -8.72 -15.22 23.40
CA LEU A 5 -8.74 -13.82 23.83
C LEU A 5 -10.18 -13.40 24.11
N THR A 6 -10.38 -12.70 25.23
CA THR A 6 -11.60 -11.90 25.42
C THR A 6 -11.69 -10.82 24.35
N ALA A 7 -12.89 -10.33 24.04
CA ALA A 7 -13.09 -9.25 23.09
C ALA A 7 -12.24 -7.99 23.39
N ASP A 8 -12.07 -7.62 24.67
CA ASP A 8 -11.25 -6.46 25.05
C ASP A 8 -9.77 -6.68 24.74
N ARG A 9 -9.23 -7.86 25.08
CA ARG A 9 -7.86 -8.23 24.74
C ARG A 9 -7.62 -8.30 23.23
N LEU A 10 -8.58 -8.76 22.45
CA LEU A 10 -8.47 -8.76 20.99
C LEU A 10 -8.38 -7.33 20.44
N VAL A 11 -9.27 -6.43 20.86
CA VAL A 11 -9.21 -5.01 20.45
C VAL A 11 -7.90 -4.37 20.85
N ALA A 12 -7.45 -4.59 22.08
CA ALA A 12 -6.19 -4.05 22.57
C ALA A 12 -4.99 -4.53 21.74
N ALA A 13 -4.94 -5.83 21.43
CA ALA A 13 -3.86 -6.43 20.63
C ALA A 13 -3.79 -5.86 19.22
N LEU A 14 -4.94 -5.65 18.57
CA LEU A 14 -4.99 -5.06 17.22
C LEU A 14 -4.58 -3.59 17.23
N ARG A 15 -5.07 -2.82 18.22
CA ARG A 15 -4.70 -1.40 18.34
C ARG A 15 -3.23 -1.20 18.70
N SER A 16 -2.62 -2.09 19.49
CA SER A 16 -1.18 -2.01 19.78
C SER A 16 -0.30 -2.21 18.56
N GLU A 17 -0.79 -2.92 17.54
CA GLU A 17 -0.09 -3.07 16.26
C GLU A 17 -0.41 -1.94 15.27
N GLY A 18 -1.18 -0.92 15.68
CA GLY A 18 -1.54 0.21 14.84
C GLY A 18 -2.69 -0.05 13.87
N CYS A 19 -3.48 -1.12 14.04
CA CYS A 19 -4.62 -1.38 13.15
C CYS A 19 -5.74 -0.34 13.31
N ALA A 20 -6.34 0.08 12.20
CA ALA A 20 -7.57 0.85 12.16
C ALA A 20 -8.78 -0.05 12.50
N VAL A 21 -9.09 -0.21 13.79
CA VAL A 21 -10.13 -1.13 14.26
C VAL A 21 -11.52 -0.48 14.26
N ARG A 22 -12.50 -1.13 13.60
CA ARG A 22 -13.93 -0.81 13.67
C ARG A 22 -14.69 -1.95 14.35
N GLU A 23 -15.40 -1.63 15.41
CA GLU A 23 -16.24 -2.59 16.13
C GLU A 23 -17.65 -2.61 15.55
N VAL A 24 -18.08 -3.71 14.92
CA VAL A 24 -19.45 -3.85 14.43
C VAL A 24 -20.39 -4.02 15.63
N SER A 25 -21.51 -3.29 15.66
CA SER A 25 -22.44 -3.37 16.80
C SER A 25 -22.84 -4.83 17.12
N GLY A 26 -22.62 -5.28 18.36
CA GLY A 26 -22.94 -6.64 18.81
C GLY A 26 -21.84 -7.69 18.59
N TRP A 27 -20.73 -7.37 17.92
CA TRP A 27 -19.67 -8.33 17.55
C TRP A 27 -19.11 -9.13 18.73
N ARG A 28 -19.01 -8.50 19.91
CA ARG A 28 -18.41 -9.07 21.14
C ARG A 28 -19.10 -10.36 21.62
N THR A 29 -20.37 -10.54 21.26
CA THR A 29 -21.19 -11.72 21.60
C THR A 29 -21.66 -12.48 20.36
N ASN A 30 -21.33 -12.02 19.16
CA ASN A 30 -21.70 -12.70 17.92
C ASN A 30 -20.75 -13.89 17.70
N ASN A 31 -21.27 -15.11 17.89
CA ASN A 31 -20.51 -16.35 17.68
C ASN A 31 -21.42 -17.57 17.51
N ARG A 32 -20.79 -18.70 17.19
CA ARG A 32 -21.38 -20.02 16.97
C ARG A 32 -21.03 -20.99 18.10
N ASN A 33 -20.71 -20.52 19.31
CA ASN A 33 -20.28 -21.40 20.42
C ASN A 33 -21.35 -22.45 20.80
N HIS A 34 -22.62 -22.20 20.50
CA HIS A 34 -23.69 -23.18 20.67
C HIS A 34 -23.65 -24.35 19.66
N LYS A 35 -22.79 -24.29 18.63
CA LYS A 35 -22.57 -25.38 17.66
C LYS A 35 -21.39 -26.28 18.01
N GLY A 36 -20.52 -25.85 18.91
CA GLY A 36 -19.32 -26.59 19.29
C GLY A 36 -18.40 -25.76 20.17
N PRO A 37 -17.41 -26.39 20.82
CA PRO A 37 -16.46 -25.69 21.67
C PRO A 37 -15.70 -24.62 20.89
N TRP A 38 -15.32 -23.56 21.59
CA TRP A 38 -14.38 -22.57 21.10
C TRP A 38 -13.09 -22.72 21.89
N GLY A 39 -12.03 -23.10 21.20
CA GLY A 39 -10.73 -23.36 21.77
C GLY A 39 -10.50 -24.79 22.28
N PRO A 40 -9.27 -25.08 22.73
CA PRO A 40 -8.13 -24.15 22.70
C PRO A 40 -7.74 -23.76 21.28
N VAL A 41 -7.32 -22.51 21.16
CA VAL A 41 -6.96 -21.88 19.88
C VAL A 41 -5.48 -22.11 19.59
N ASN A 42 -5.13 -22.14 18.31
CA ASN A 42 -3.81 -22.55 17.84
C ASN A 42 -3.23 -21.68 16.73
N GLY A 43 -4.03 -20.79 16.14
CA GLY A 43 -3.50 -19.92 15.09
C GLY A 43 -4.50 -18.93 14.52
N VAL A 44 -4.10 -18.32 13.41
CA VAL A 44 -4.87 -17.37 12.61
C VAL A 44 -4.96 -17.90 11.19
N MET A 45 -6.15 -17.80 10.59
CA MET A 45 -6.41 -18.22 9.23
C MET A 45 -6.82 -17.03 8.37
N ILE A 46 -6.17 -16.87 7.22
CA ILE A 46 -6.46 -15.82 6.25
C ILE A 46 -7.37 -16.38 5.16
N HIS A 47 -8.38 -15.59 4.80
CA HIS A 47 -9.39 -15.91 3.79
C HIS A 47 -9.53 -14.77 2.79
N HIS A 48 -10.09 -15.04 1.62
CA HIS A 48 -10.69 -14.01 0.79
C HIS A 48 -12.19 -14.22 0.59
N THR A 49 -12.91 -13.11 0.48
CA THR A 49 -14.37 -13.11 0.53
C THR A 49 -15.07 -13.52 -0.77
N VAL A 50 -14.35 -13.55 -1.91
CA VAL A 50 -14.92 -13.75 -3.25
C VAL A 50 -16.00 -12.70 -3.58
N THR A 51 -15.81 -11.48 -3.09
CA THR A 51 -16.74 -10.36 -3.31
C THR A 51 -16.16 -9.31 -4.25
N GLY A 52 -17.04 -8.61 -4.96
CA GLY A 52 -16.68 -7.49 -5.83
C GLY A 52 -17.10 -6.12 -5.27
N PRO A 53 -16.72 -5.03 -5.95
CA PRO A 53 -17.09 -3.66 -5.56
C PRO A 53 -18.59 -3.51 -5.31
N GLY A 54 -18.94 -2.73 -4.28
CA GLY A 54 -20.35 -2.48 -3.91
C GLY A 54 -21.01 -3.56 -3.06
N SER A 55 -20.29 -4.64 -2.71
CA SER A 55 -20.77 -5.63 -1.74
C SER A 55 -20.62 -5.10 -0.32
N ASP A 56 -21.67 -5.19 0.51
CA ASP A 56 -21.55 -4.97 1.95
C ASP A 56 -20.94 -6.22 2.62
N VAL A 57 -19.62 -6.37 2.43
CA VAL A 57 -18.87 -7.55 2.86
C VAL A 57 -18.84 -7.70 4.38
N VAL A 58 -18.84 -6.59 5.13
CA VAL A 58 -18.86 -6.60 6.59
C VAL A 58 -20.18 -7.15 7.11
N SER A 59 -21.31 -6.71 6.55
CA SER A 59 -22.63 -7.24 6.89
C SER A 59 -22.77 -8.72 6.52
N LEU A 60 -22.27 -9.12 5.34
CA LEU A 60 -22.22 -10.51 4.92
C LEU A 60 -21.45 -11.39 5.92
N ILE A 61 -20.28 -10.95 6.38
CA ILE A 61 -19.48 -11.73 7.34
C ILE A 61 -20.13 -11.75 8.71
N TYR A 62 -20.76 -10.66 9.14
CA TYR A 62 -21.44 -10.59 10.44
C TYR A 62 -22.67 -11.50 10.50
N HIS A 63 -23.53 -11.46 9.48
CA HIS A 63 -24.80 -12.20 9.43
C HIS A 63 -24.69 -13.58 8.79
N GLY A 64 -23.71 -13.78 7.90
CA GLY A 64 -23.67 -14.89 6.96
C GLY A 64 -24.81 -14.84 5.95
N HIS A 65 -25.16 -16.00 5.42
CA HIS A 65 -26.29 -16.19 4.51
C HIS A 65 -27.05 -17.47 4.85
N SER A 66 -28.16 -17.75 4.14
CA SER A 66 -29.06 -18.87 4.45
C SER A 66 -28.37 -20.23 4.49
N ALA A 67 -27.44 -20.48 3.57
CA ALA A 67 -26.65 -21.72 3.52
C ALA A 67 -25.46 -21.75 4.52
N LEU A 68 -24.98 -20.60 4.99
CA LEU A 68 -23.85 -20.52 5.93
C LEU A 68 -24.09 -19.37 6.92
N PRO A 69 -24.72 -19.63 8.08
CA PRO A 69 -25.02 -18.59 9.05
C PRO A 69 -23.77 -17.97 9.65
N GLY A 70 -23.79 -16.66 9.91
CA GLY A 70 -22.67 -15.94 10.50
C GLY A 70 -22.47 -16.20 12.01
N PRO A 71 -21.39 -15.63 12.57
CA PRO A 71 -20.33 -14.92 11.86
C PRO A 71 -19.47 -15.86 10.99
N LEU A 72 -18.98 -15.33 9.87
CA LEU A 72 -18.11 -16.04 8.93
C LEU A 72 -16.62 -15.82 9.18
N ALA A 73 -16.26 -15.09 10.23
CA ALA A 73 -14.87 -14.85 10.65
C ALA A 73 -14.83 -14.21 12.04
N THR A 74 -13.62 -14.03 12.59
CA THR A 74 -13.39 -13.13 13.73
C THR A 74 -13.60 -11.67 13.29
N GLY A 75 -13.12 -11.32 12.08
CA GLY A 75 -13.33 -10.01 11.49
C GLY A 75 -13.12 -9.98 9.98
N CYS A 76 -13.46 -8.84 9.40
CA CYS A 76 -13.28 -8.50 8.00
C CYS A 76 -12.16 -7.46 7.83
N ILE A 77 -11.33 -7.58 6.80
CA ILE A 77 -10.35 -6.54 6.43
C ILE A 77 -10.68 -6.02 5.02
N THR A 78 -11.19 -4.80 4.96
CA THR A 78 -11.64 -4.13 3.72
C THR A 78 -10.49 -3.56 2.92
N LYS A 79 -10.72 -3.20 1.64
CA LYS A 79 -9.67 -2.70 0.72
C LYS A 79 -8.93 -1.45 1.22
N ASP A 80 -9.55 -0.67 2.11
CA ASP A 80 -8.96 0.52 2.73
C ASP A 80 -8.04 0.21 3.94
N GLY A 81 -7.90 -1.07 4.32
CA GLY A 81 -7.09 -1.51 5.46
C GLY A 81 -7.81 -1.44 6.81
N THR A 82 -9.11 -1.15 6.84
CA THR A 82 -9.89 -1.15 8.08
C THR A 82 -10.16 -2.59 8.56
N VAL A 83 -9.91 -2.86 9.85
CA VAL A 83 -10.18 -4.14 10.50
C VAL A 83 -11.53 -4.07 11.21
N HIS A 84 -12.57 -4.64 10.60
CA HIS A 84 -13.92 -4.71 11.13
C HIS A 84 -14.12 -5.98 11.98
N LEU A 85 -14.30 -5.84 13.28
CA LEU A 85 -14.57 -6.98 14.16
C LEU A 85 -16.04 -7.38 14.07
N THR A 86 -16.30 -8.63 13.67
CA THR A 86 -17.65 -9.14 13.35
C THR A 86 -18.09 -10.26 14.31
N GLY A 87 -17.15 -10.96 14.95
CA GLY A 87 -17.45 -12.01 15.91
C GLY A 87 -16.36 -12.23 16.94
N ASN A 88 -16.75 -12.75 18.10
CA ASN A 88 -15.82 -13.16 19.16
C ASN A 88 -16.25 -14.52 19.72
N GLY A 89 -15.52 -15.56 19.35
CA GLY A 89 -15.86 -16.96 19.60
C GLY A 89 -15.71 -17.79 18.32
N ARG A 90 -16.27 -19.00 18.33
CA ARG A 90 -16.37 -19.87 17.16
C ARG A 90 -17.09 -19.13 16.03
N ALA A 91 -16.50 -19.09 14.84
CA ALA A 91 -17.12 -18.58 13.61
C ALA A 91 -17.17 -19.71 12.56
N ASN A 92 -18.00 -19.59 11.52
CA ASN A 92 -18.06 -20.58 10.43
C ASN A 92 -17.15 -20.13 9.28
N HIS A 93 -15.84 -20.40 9.39
CA HIS A 93 -14.83 -19.90 8.44
C HIS A 93 -13.89 -21.00 7.94
N ALA A 94 -13.32 -21.80 8.83
CA ALA A 94 -12.34 -22.82 8.48
C ALA A 94 -12.97 -24.14 7.99
N GLY A 95 -14.11 -24.55 8.58
CA GLY A 95 -14.67 -25.89 8.33
C GLY A 95 -13.74 -27.03 8.81
N GLY A 96 -14.02 -28.26 8.37
CA GLY A 96 -13.10 -29.38 8.51
C GLY A 96 -11.85 -29.24 7.64
N GLY A 97 -10.71 -29.70 8.14
CA GLY A 97 -9.45 -29.76 7.39
C GLY A 97 -8.47 -30.77 7.98
N ASP A 98 -7.22 -30.72 7.54
CA ASP A 98 -6.24 -31.78 7.74
C ASP A 98 -5.63 -31.80 9.16
N PRO A 99 -5.71 -32.92 9.90
CA PRO A 99 -5.13 -33.02 11.25
C PRO A 99 -3.60 -32.89 11.27
N ASP A 100 -2.89 -33.24 10.19
CA ASP A 100 -1.43 -33.09 10.11
C ASP A 100 -1.04 -31.62 9.99
N VAL A 101 -1.84 -30.82 9.28
CA VAL A 101 -1.69 -29.36 9.25
C VAL A 101 -1.93 -28.79 10.64
N LEU A 102 -3.01 -29.19 11.32
CA LEU A 102 -3.29 -28.73 12.68
C LEU A 102 -2.14 -29.05 13.63
N ALA A 103 -1.63 -30.28 13.58
CA ALA A 103 -0.50 -30.70 14.40
C ALA A 103 0.77 -29.88 14.11
N ALA A 104 1.04 -29.57 12.84
CA ALA A 104 2.19 -28.76 12.45
C ALA A 104 2.08 -27.30 12.91
N VAL A 105 0.87 -26.71 12.89
CA VAL A 105 0.60 -25.36 13.43
C VAL A 105 0.72 -25.36 14.96
N ILE A 106 0.12 -26.34 15.65
CA ILE A 106 0.22 -26.47 17.13
C ILE A 106 1.68 -26.51 17.59
N ASN A 107 2.53 -27.22 16.85
CA ASN A 107 3.93 -27.42 17.19
C ASN A 107 4.87 -26.37 16.54
N GLU A 108 4.34 -25.48 15.70
CA GLU A 108 5.10 -24.53 14.88
C GLU A 108 6.29 -25.19 14.13
N SER A 109 6.07 -26.43 13.67
CA SER A 109 7.14 -27.36 13.30
C SER A 109 7.42 -27.48 11.81
N TYR A 110 6.67 -26.77 10.96
CA TYR A 110 6.84 -26.83 9.51
C TYR A 110 7.88 -25.83 8.99
N GLY A 111 8.29 -26.01 7.72
CA GLY A 111 9.24 -25.12 7.02
C GLY A 111 8.54 -23.88 6.47
N SER A 112 8.65 -23.66 5.16
CA SER A 112 7.96 -22.55 4.49
C SER A 112 6.45 -22.74 4.38
N TYR A 113 5.99 -23.99 4.27
CA TYR A 113 4.58 -24.36 4.14
C TYR A 113 4.25 -25.49 5.13
N PRO A 114 3.01 -25.55 5.64
CA PRO A 114 2.50 -26.73 6.33
C PRO A 114 2.55 -27.98 5.44
N PRO A 115 2.37 -29.18 6.02
CA PRO A 115 2.21 -30.40 5.23
C PRO A 115 1.10 -30.25 4.17
N PRO A 116 1.22 -30.92 3.00
CA PRO A 116 0.14 -30.94 2.03
C PRO A 116 -1.16 -31.47 2.66
N THR A 117 -2.25 -30.75 2.44
CA THR A 117 -3.59 -31.14 2.93
C THR A 117 -4.23 -32.18 2.01
N ASN A 118 -4.86 -33.19 2.58
CA ASN A 118 -5.63 -34.23 1.88
C ASN A 118 -7.05 -34.40 2.44
N GLU A 119 -7.45 -33.51 3.36
CA GLU A 119 -8.75 -33.54 4.02
C GLU A 119 -9.47 -32.18 3.80
N HIS A 120 -10.79 -32.21 3.88
CA HIS A 120 -11.68 -31.05 3.79
C HIS A 120 -12.91 -31.29 4.66
N ASP A 121 -13.82 -30.32 4.69
CA ASP A 121 -15.06 -30.42 5.44
C ASP A 121 -15.91 -31.62 4.97
N GLY A 122 -16.12 -32.57 5.88
CA GLY A 122 -16.87 -33.80 5.60
C GLY A 122 -15.99 -35.03 5.30
N SER A 123 -14.68 -34.87 5.12
CA SER A 123 -13.78 -36.02 5.03
C SER A 123 -13.71 -36.79 6.35
N ALA A 124 -13.52 -38.11 6.27
CA ALA A 124 -13.56 -38.99 7.43
C ALA A 124 -12.44 -38.70 8.46
N GLY A 125 -11.29 -38.18 8.02
CA GLY A 125 -10.16 -37.81 8.87
C GLY A 125 -10.14 -36.35 9.30
N SER A 126 -11.08 -35.53 8.80
CA SER A 126 -11.07 -34.09 9.03
C SER A 126 -11.30 -33.71 10.50
N VAL A 127 -10.70 -32.60 10.92
CA VAL A 127 -10.86 -32.00 12.25
C VAL A 127 -11.46 -30.59 12.16
N ASP A 128 -12.24 -30.18 13.17
CA ASP A 128 -12.94 -28.88 13.15
C ASP A 128 -11.97 -27.71 13.34
N GLY A 129 -11.66 -26.98 12.26
CA GLY A 129 -10.84 -25.78 12.28
C GLY A 129 -11.55 -24.57 12.89
N ASN A 130 -12.88 -24.53 12.86
CA ASN A 130 -13.66 -23.40 13.40
C ASN A 130 -13.48 -23.23 14.91
N ALA A 131 -13.09 -24.31 15.60
CA ALA A 131 -12.80 -24.31 17.03
C ALA A 131 -11.37 -23.86 17.35
N ARG A 132 -10.48 -23.77 16.35
CA ARG A 132 -9.02 -23.72 16.52
C ARG A 132 -8.36 -22.44 16.04
N PHE A 133 -8.94 -21.77 15.04
CA PHE A 133 -8.30 -20.60 14.41
C PHE A 133 -9.13 -19.33 14.60
N TYR A 134 -8.46 -18.20 14.80
CA TYR A 134 -9.07 -16.90 14.50
C TYR A 134 -9.14 -16.74 12.98
N GLY A 135 -10.17 -16.07 12.45
CA GLY A 135 -10.35 -15.90 11.01
C GLY A 135 -10.35 -14.44 10.59
N TRP A 136 -9.55 -14.09 9.58
CA TRP A 136 -9.62 -12.81 8.87
C TRP A 136 -10.16 -13.03 7.46
N GLU A 137 -11.37 -12.54 7.22
CA GLU A 137 -12.00 -12.52 5.90
C GLU A 137 -11.66 -11.22 5.18
N CYS A 138 -10.85 -11.28 4.14
CA CYS A 138 -10.29 -10.09 3.52
C CYS A 138 -10.96 -9.81 2.17
N GLU A 139 -11.44 -8.59 1.97
CA GLU A 139 -12.19 -8.19 0.78
C GLU A 139 -11.35 -8.38 -0.49
N ASN A 140 -11.67 -9.39 -1.29
CA ASN A 140 -11.03 -9.66 -2.59
C ASN A 140 -11.91 -10.58 -3.45
N LYS A 141 -11.82 -10.45 -4.78
CA LYS A 141 -12.55 -11.32 -5.73
C LYS A 141 -12.06 -12.77 -5.77
N GLY A 142 -10.84 -13.04 -5.30
CA GLY A 142 -10.27 -14.40 -5.27
C GLY A 142 -9.85 -14.95 -6.65
N ASP A 143 -9.82 -14.11 -7.68
CA ASP A 143 -9.47 -14.51 -9.05
C ASP A 143 -7.96 -14.49 -9.33
N GLY A 144 -7.17 -14.01 -8.37
CA GLY A 144 -5.72 -13.82 -8.49
C GLY A 144 -5.32 -12.63 -9.37
N ARG A 145 -6.28 -11.78 -9.75
CA ARG A 145 -6.07 -10.54 -10.53
C ARG A 145 -6.50 -9.30 -9.76
N ASP A 146 -7.53 -9.42 -8.93
CA ASP A 146 -7.96 -8.36 -8.03
C ASP A 146 -6.83 -8.00 -7.05
N PRO A 147 -6.31 -6.76 -7.10
CA PRO A 147 -5.14 -6.41 -6.32
C PRO A 147 -5.44 -6.46 -4.82
N TRP A 148 -4.41 -6.74 -4.05
CA TRP A 148 -4.36 -6.50 -2.61
C TRP A 148 -3.73 -5.12 -2.40
N PRO A 149 -4.50 -4.04 -2.15
CA PRO A 149 -3.92 -2.74 -1.87
C PRO A 149 -2.92 -2.86 -0.72
N ARG A 150 -1.80 -2.14 -0.82
CA ARG A 150 -0.72 -2.22 0.19
C ARG A 150 -1.26 -2.00 1.61
N VAL A 151 -2.14 -1.01 1.78
CA VAL A 151 -2.79 -0.70 3.07
C VAL A 151 -3.63 -1.88 3.61
N GLN A 152 -4.31 -2.62 2.74
CA GLN A 152 -5.04 -3.82 3.13
C GLN A 152 -4.08 -4.93 3.57
N TYR A 153 -3.05 -5.22 2.76
CA TYR A 153 -2.09 -6.28 3.09
C TYR A 153 -1.32 -5.99 4.38
N VAL A 154 -0.88 -4.74 4.59
CA VAL A 154 -0.25 -4.31 5.84
C VAL A 154 -1.20 -4.52 7.03
N ALA A 155 -2.49 -4.21 6.88
CA ALA A 155 -3.48 -4.46 7.92
C ALA A 155 -3.66 -5.97 8.21
N ILE A 156 -3.60 -6.84 7.20
CA ILE A 156 -3.65 -8.31 7.39
C ILE A 156 -2.45 -8.78 8.23
N VAL A 157 -1.25 -8.31 7.92
CA VAL A 157 -0.02 -8.65 8.67
C VAL A 157 -0.12 -8.13 10.10
N LYS A 158 -0.42 -6.83 10.31
CA LYS A 158 -0.52 -6.20 11.63
C LYS A 158 -1.62 -6.84 12.50
N ALA A 159 -2.78 -7.13 11.93
CA ALA A 159 -3.87 -7.78 12.65
C ALA A 159 -3.49 -9.20 13.10
N THR A 160 -2.79 -9.94 12.24
CA THR A 160 -2.28 -11.28 12.56
C THR A 160 -1.18 -11.21 13.62
N ALA A 161 -0.25 -10.26 13.50
CA ALA A 161 0.82 -10.03 14.47
C ALA A 161 0.25 -9.74 15.86
N GLY A 162 -0.81 -8.94 15.97
CA GLY A 162 -1.45 -8.62 17.24
C GLY A 162 -1.98 -9.87 17.94
N VAL A 163 -2.65 -10.75 17.20
CA VAL A 163 -3.13 -12.03 17.74
C VAL A 163 -1.96 -12.94 18.12
N CYS A 164 -0.97 -13.13 17.25
CA CYS A 164 0.19 -13.97 17.54
C CYS A 164 0.96 -13.48 18.77
N ARG A 165 1.24 -12.18 18.87
CA ARG A 165 1.94 -11.57 20.00
C ARG A 165 1.18 -11.74 21.32
N ALA A 166 -0.15 -11.63 21.29
CA ALA A 166 -0.99 -11.82 22.46
C ALA A 166 -0.99 -13.26 23.00
N HIS A 167 -0.65 -14.24 22.15
CA HIS A 167 -0.52 -15.66 22.52
C HIS A 167 0.93 -16.14 22.65
N GLY A 168 1.92 -15.32 22.28
CA GLY A 168 3.32 -15.72 22.22
C GLY A 168 3.62 -16.69 21.08
N TRP A 169 2.86 -16.63 20.00
CA TRP A 169 3.04 -17.44 18.80
C TRP A 169 4.02 -16.79 17.82
N SER A 170 4.67 -17.62 17.00
CA SER A 170 5.45 -17.19 15.84
C SER A 170 4.57 -16.99 14.60
N ALA A 171 5.19 -16.58 13.49
CA ALA A 171 4.53 -16.50 12.19
C ALA A 171 3.99 -17.85 11.69
N LYS A 172 4.47 -18.99 12.22
CA LYS A 172 4.01 -20.33 11.86
C LYS A 172 2.64 -20.70 12.44
N SER A 173 2.10 -19.87 13.32
CA SER A 173 0.71 -20.00 13.74
C SER A 173 -0.27 -19.33 12.77
N ALA A 174 0.20 -18.82 11.62
CA ALA A 174 -0.63 -18.18 10.60
C ALA A 174 -0.59 -18.94 9.25
N ILE A 175 -1.78 -19.31 8.77
CA ILE A 175 -1.95 -20.09 7.53
C ILE A 175 -3.07 -19.52 6.65
N GLY A 176 -3.04 -19.84 5.35
CA GLY A 176 -4.16 -19.61 4.44
C GLY A 176 -5.19 -20.74 4.51
N HIS A 177 -6.44 -20.51 4.11
CA HIS A 177 -7.43 -21.59 4.02
C HIS A 177 -7.01 -22.69 3.03
N LEU A 178 -6.30 -22.32 1.96
CA LEU A 178 -5.70 -23.20 0.97
C LEU A 178 -4.62 -24.14 1.54
N GLU A 179 -4.04 -23.79 2.69
CA GLU A 179 -3.06 -24.62 3.39
C GLU A 179 -3.72 -25.53 4.42
N TRP A 180 -5.02 -25.35 4.69
CA TRP A 180 -5.81 -26.09 5.68
C TRP A 180 -6.68 -27.20 5.08
N SER A 181 -7.21 -26.97 3.86
CA SER A 181 -8.21 -27.81 3.21
C SER A 181 -7.90 -27.96 1.72
N ASP A 182 -7.98 -29.18 1.20
CA ASP A 182 -7.66 -29.48 -0.22
C ASP A 182 -8.72 -28.95 -1.22
N TRP A 183 -9.89 -28.53 -0.73
CA TRP A 183 -10.95 -27.88 -1.51
C TRP A 183 -10.85 -26.36 -1.60
N LYS A 184 -9.87 -25.75 -0.93
CA LYS A 184 -9.77 -24.31 -0.76
C LYS A 184 -8.60 -23.76 -1.54
N ILE A 185 -8.78 -22.55 -2.05
CA ILE A 185 -7.81 -21.87 -2.90
C ILE A 185 -7.38 -20.51 -2.33
N ASP A 186 -7.99 -20.10 -1.22
CA ASP A 186 -7.87 -18.78 -0.64
C ASP A 186 -6.89 -18.73 0.54
N PRO A 187 -6.13 -17.63 0.73
CA PRO A 187 -6.10 -16.44 -0.10
C PRO A 187 -5.29 -16.64 -1.39
N ARG A 188 -5.73 -15.98 -2.46
CA ARG A 188 -5.09 -15.99 -3.78
C ARG A 188 -4.59 -14.58 -4.09
N GLY A 189 -3.37 -14.48 -4.61
CA GLY A 189 -2.78 -13.21 -5.06
C GLY A 189 -1.53 -12.77 -4.28
N PHE A 190 -1.24 -13.39 -3.14
CA PHE A 190 0.08 -13.33 -2.49
C PHE A 190 0.48 -14.72 -1.98
N ASP A 191 1.77 -14.97 -1.82
CA ASP A 191 2.29 -16.24 -1.32
C ASP A 191 2.28 -16.26 0.22
N MET A 192 1.75 -17.33 0.82
CA MET A 192 1.70 -17.47 2.28
C MET A 192 3.08 -17.57 2.94
N LYS A 193 4.11 -18.03 2.21
CA LYS A 193 5.51 -17.99 2.67
C LYS A 193 5.99 -16.55 2.84
N ASP A 194 5.71 -15.68 1.87
CA ASP A 194 6.13 -14.28 1.90
C ASP A 194 5.36 -13.52 2.98
N PHE A 195 4.04 -13.78 3.09
CA PHE A 195 3.23 -13.29 4.22
C PHE A 195 3.82 -13.67 5.58
N ARG A 196 4.24 -14.93 5.76
CA ARG A 196 4.88 -15.35 7.02
C ARG A 196 6.24 -14.71 7.25
N SER A 197 6.99 -14.38 6.18
CA SER A 197 8.23 -13.62 6.29
C SER A 197 7.97 -12.21 6.81
N ASP A 198 6.97 -11.52 6.26
CA ASP A 198 6.56 -10.18 6.69
C ASP A 198 6.01 -10.19 8.12
N LEU A 199 5.21 -11.20 8.47
CA LEU A 199 4.71 -11.39 9.82
C LEU A 199 5.83 -11.65 10.83
N ALA A 200 6.85 -12.44 10.45
CA ALA A 200 8.02 -12.64 11.31
C ALA A 200 8.78 -11.32 11.52
N ALA A 201 9.03 -10.56 10.46
CA ALA A 201 9.65 -9.23 10.56
C ALA A 201 8.82 -8.27 11.44
N CYS A 202 7.49 -8.35 11.36
CA CYS A 202 6.59 -7.57 12.22
C CYS A 202 6.69 -7.99 13.68
N LEU A 203 6.78 -9.29 13.97
CA LEU A 203 6.88 -9.83 15.32
C LEU A 203 8.24 -9.54 15.98
N ASP A 204 9.31 -9.47 15.19
CA ASP A 204 10.68 -9.15 15.65
C ASP A 204 10.83 -7.69 16.10
N LEU A 205 9.96 -6.80 15.63
CA LEU A 205 9.89 -5.40 16.05
C LEU A 205 8.91 -5.22 17.22
N PRO A 206 9.04 -4.13 18.02
CA PRO A 206 8.01 -3.74 18.97
C PRO A 206 6.67 -3.54 18.27
N ALA A 207 5.57 -3.81 18.98
CA ALA A 207 4.22 -3.68 18.42
C ALA A 207 4.00 -2.27 17.84
N GLY A 208 3.43 -2.20 16.63
CA GLY A 208 3.11 -0.95 15.94
C GLY A 208 4.26 -0.28 15.19
N VAL A 209 5.48 -0.84 15.21
CA VAL A 209 6.65 -0.26 14.53
C VAL A 209 6.80 -0.74 13.09
N TRP A 210 6.43 -1.99 12.79
CA TRP A 210 6.58 -2.56 11.44
C TRP A 210 5.67 -1.85 10.44
N GLU A 211 6.23 -1.37 9.33
CA GLU A 211 5.52 -0.49 8.38
C GLU A 211 4.82 0.67 9.11
N GLY A 212 5.50 1.26 10.10
CA GLY A 212 5.09 2.52 10.71
C GLY A 212 5.12 3.65 9.68
N ASP A 213 4.61 4.83 10.06
CA ASP A 213 4.51 6.03 9.21
C ASP A 213 5.88 6.58 8.72
N ASP A 214 6.98 5.84 8.91
CA ASP A 214 8.38 6.27 8.78
C ASP A 214 9.08 5.81 7.48
N ASP A 215 8.43 5.08 6.58
CA ASP A 215 8.95 4.89 5.21
C ASP A 215 8.11 5.74 4.23
N PRO A 216 8.40 7.05 4.12
CA PRO A 216 7.64 7.93 3.24
C PRO A 216 7.87 7.48 1.81
N MET A 217 6.87 6.80 1.25
CA MET A 217 6.81 6.61 -0.19
C MET A 217 6.83 8.01 -0.83
N PRO A 218 7.68 8.25 -1.84
CA PRO A 218 7.71 9.54 -2.47
C PRO A 218 6.35 9.86 -3.07
N GLN A 219 5.93 11.10 -2.87
CA GLN A 219 4.83 11.70 -3.60
C GLN A 219 5.23 11.89 -5.07
N TYR A 220 4.29 11.70 -5.97
CA TYR A 220 4.47 11.81 -7.41
C TYR A 220 3.97 13.16 -7.93
N VAL A 221 4.81 13.83 -8.72
CA VAL A 221 4.50 15.08 -9.40
C VAL A 221 4.68 14.87 -10.91
N ASN A 222 3.63 15.18 -11.68
CA ASN A 222 3.59 15.12 -13.13
C ASN A 222 2.89 16.37 -13.68
N LEU A 223 3.71 17.28 -14.21
CA LEU A 223 3.32 18.61 -14.66
C LEU A 223 3.85 18.85 -16.07
N GLY A 224 3.26 19.78 -16.81
CA GLY A 224 3.75 20.13 -18.14
C GLY A 224 3.09 21.34 -18.77
N LEU A 225 3.13 21.42 -20.09
CA LEU A 225 2.52 22.52 -20.84
C LEU A 225 1.17 22.10 -21.44
N ALA A 226 0.15 22.94 -21.25
CA ALA A 226 -1.12 22.80 -21.94
C ALA A 226 -1.03 23.27 -23.40
N GLN A 227 -0.20 24.27 -23.69
CA GLN A 227 0.06 24.83 -25.01
C GLN A 227 1.54 25.23 -25.14
N PRO A 228 2.11 25.20 -26.36
CA PRO A 228 3.43 25.75 -26.65
C PRO A 228 3.56 27.23 -26.25
N TYR A 229 4.79 27.67 -25.96
CA TYR A 229 5.10 29.09 -25.77
C TYR A 229 6.43 29.50 -26.41
N GLU A 230 6.61 30.80 -26.64
CA GLU A 230 7.81 31.37 -27.24
C GLU A 230 8.83 31.78 -26.17
N LEU A 231 10.07 31.31 -26.31
CA LEU A 231 11.20 31.63 -25.44
C LEU A 231 12.10 32.69 -26.09
N ALA A 232 12.02 33.91 -25.58
CA ALA A 232 12.80 35.04 -26.08
C ALA A 232 14.31 34.89 -25.82
N PRO A 233 15.17 35.39 -26.73
CA PRO A 233 16.61 35.47 -26.53
C PRO A 233 17.05 36.23 -25.27
N GLY A 234 18.15 35.78 -24.67
CA GLY A 234 19.00 36.61 -23.81
C GLY A 234 18.53 36.84 -22.36
N ALA A 235 17.41 36.25 -21.94
CA ALA A 235 16.94 36.32 -20.56
C ALA A 235 16.55 34.95 -20.00
N TRP A 236 16.83 34.75 -18.71
CA TRP A 236 16.37 33.56 -17.99
C TRP A 236 14.89 33.68 -17.65
N ASP A 237 14.09 32.74 -18.15
CA ASP A 237 12.66 32.69 -17.90
C ASP A 237 12.24 31.39 -17.22
N SER A 238 11.20 31.44 -16.39
CA SER A 238 10.64 30.26 -15.73
C SER A 238 9.71 29.50 -16.67
N ILE A 239 9.73 28.16 -16.61
CA ILE A 239 8.71 27.36 -17.28
C ILE A 239 7.45 27.41 -16.41
N GLU A 240 6.40 28.05 -16.91
CA GLU A 240 5.07 28.00 -16.31
C GLU A 240 4.39 26.68 -16.72
N LEU A 241 4.24 25.74 -15.78
CA LEU A 241 3.74 24.39 -16.01
C LEU A 241 2.21 24.41 -16.05
N THR A 242 1.66 24.83 -17.19
CA THR A 242 0.22 25.09 -17.39
C THR A 242 -0.69 23.85 -17.45
N ALA A 243 -0.15 22.64 -17.43
CA ALA A 243 -0.89 21.39 -17.33
C ALA A 243 -0.48 20.62 -16.08
N GLU A 244 -1.46 20.10 -15.35
CA GLU A 244 -1.27 19.30 -14.15
C GLU A 244 -1.98 17.95 -14.35
N TRP A 245 -1.21 16.86 -14.35
CA TRP A 245 -1.74 15.50 -14.39
C TRP A 245 -1.74 14.87 -13.00
N THR A 246 -0.73 15.18 -12.18
CA THR A 246 -0.64 14.76 -10.79
C THR A 246 0.23 15.73 -9.99
N ASP A 247 -0.23 16.14 -8.82
CA ASP A 247 0.52 16.93 -7.84
C ASP A 247 0.16 16.46 -6.43
N GLU A 248 0.67 15.28 -6.05
CA GLU A 248 0.40 14.69 -4.74
C GLU A 248 0.80 15.57 -3.53
N PRO A 249 1.89 16.36 -3.58
CA PRO A 249 2.21 17.33 -2.52
C PRO A 249 1.23 18.52 -2.45
N GLY A 250 0.56 18.86 -3.55
CA GLY A 250 -0.29 20.06 -3.65
C GLY A 250 0.49 21.37 -3.67
N ASP A 251 1.76 21.32 -4.09
CA ASP A 251 2.63 22.49 -4.16
C ASP A 251 2.32 23.37 -5.38
N HIS A 252 1.85 22.79 -6.47
CA HIS A 252 1.68 23.52 -7.71
C HIS A 252 0.48 24.48 -7.65
N ALA A 253 0.71 25.75 -7.96
CA ALA A 253 -0.39 26.69 -8.20
C ALA A 253 -0.77 26.61 -9.67
N ALA A 254 -2.07 26.64 -9.98
CA ALA A 254 -2.59 26.54 -11.34
C ALA A 254 -1.86 27.50 -12.30
N GLY A 255 -1.15 26.94 -13.27
CA GLY A 255 -0.40 27.70 -14.28
C GLY A 255 0.86 28.40 -13.76
N GLY A 256 1.39 27.97 -12.61
CA GLY A 256 2.60 28.52 -12.01
C GLY A 256 3.88 27.82 -12.47
N SER A 257 5.03 28.26 -11.96
CA SER A 257 6.35 27.71 -12.29
C SER A 257 7.01 26.90 -11.18
N VAL A 258 6.34 26.78 -10.04
CA VAL A 258 6.85 26.00 -8.90
C VAL A 258 6.36 24.56 -9.01
N PHE A 259 7.27 23.59 -8.88
CA PHE A 259 6.94 22.16 -8.89
C PHE A 259 7.16 21.44 -7.55
N VAL A 260 7.91 22.05 -6.62
CA VAL A 260 8.15 21.54 -5.25
C VAL A 260 8.37 22.71 -4.29
N ARG A 261 7.84 22.60 -3.06
CA ARG A 261 8.23 23.41 -1.88
C ARG A 261 8.95 22.55 -0.85
N GLY A 262 9.85 23.20 -0.13
CA GLY A 262 10.63 22.56 0.92
C GLY A 262 10.01 22.77 2.30
N PRO A 263 10.45 21.97 3.29
CA PRO A 263 11.64 21.12 3.22
C PRO A 263 11.38 19.77 2.53
N ALA A 264 12.20 19.41 1.52
CA ALA A 264 11.98 18.20 0.73
C ALA A 264 13.25 17.70 0.02
N ARG A 265 13.30 16.41 -0.32
CA ARG A 265 14.21 15.83 -1.33
C ARG A 265 13.42 15.41 -2.53
N PHE A 266 14.01 15.52 -3.72
CA PHE A 266 13.35 15.06 -4.92
C PHE A 266 14.31 14.52 -5.96
N THR A 267 13.80 13.63 -6.81
CA THR A 267 14.50 13.12 -8.00
C THR A 267 13.54 12.92 -9.16
N GLY A 268 13.96 13.21 -10.38
CA GLY A 268 13.10 13.12 -11.55
C GLY A 268 13.74 13.69 -12.80
N SER A 269 12.91 14.09 -13.75
CA SER A 269 13.38 14.70 -15.00
C SER A 269 12.38 15.70 -15.57
N LEU A 270 12.90 16.59 -16.42
CA LEU A 270 12.13 17.42 -17.33
C LEU A 270 12.44 17.00 -18.77
N SER A 271 11.44 16.52 -19.49
CA SER A 271 11.52 16.24 -20.92
C SER A 271 11.10 17.47 -21.71
N LEU A 272 11.95 17.92 -22.65
CA LEU A 272 11.73 19.11 -23.46
C LEU A 272 11.69 18.77 -24.94
N ARG A 273 10.86 19.51 -25.68
CA ARG A 273 10.88 19.60 -27.13
C ARG A 273 10.92 21.07 -27.54
N LEU A 274 11.97 21.43 -28.26
CA LEU A 274 12.23 22.79 -28.75
C LEU A 274 12.13 22.80 -30.27
N ASP A 275 11.39 23.75 -30.82
CA ASP A 275 11.30 24.01 -32.25
C ASP A 275 11.96 25.35 -32.58
N GLY A 276 12.67 25.39 -33.71
CA GLY A 276 13.36 26.59 -34.19
C GLY A 276 14.71 26.90 -33.52
N LEU A 277 15.24 26.04 -32.64
CA LEU A 277 16.60 26.19 -32.11
C LEU A 277 17.63 25.85 -33.22
N PRO A 278 18.43 26.81 -33.72
CA PRO A 278 19.35 26.53 -34.82
C PRO A 278 20.44 25.50 -34.45
N ASP A 279 20.92 24.78 -35.46
CA ASP A 279 22.01 23.80 -35.27
C ASP A 279 23.21 24.47 -34.58
N ARG A 280 23.72 23.82 -33.52
CA ARG A 280 24.82 24.31 -32.65
C ARG A 280 24.55 25.54 -31.80
N CYS A 281 23.36 26.14 -31.87
CA CYS A 281 22.93 27.09 -30.85
C CYS A 281 22.52 26.35 -29.57
N VAL A 282 22.41 27.08 -28.45
CA VAL A 282 22.18 26.47 -27.14
C VAL A 282 20.96 27.09 -26.46
N VAL A 283 20.12 26.24 -25.87
CA VAL A 283 19.26 26.63 -24.75
C VAL A 283 19.88 26.05 -23.48
N GLN A 284 20.02 26.88 -22.45
CA GLN A 284 20.47 26.42 -21.14
C GLN A 284 19.27 26.20 -20.23
N ALA A 285 19.27 25.12 -19.45
CA ALA A 285 18.28 24.85 -18.42
C ALA A 285 18.94 24.86 -17.04
N ARG A 286 18.20 25.28 -16.01
CA ARG A 286 18.64 25.14 -14.61
C ARG A 286 17.47 25.11 -13.66
N MET A 287 17.72 24.56 -12.48
CA MET A 287 16.84 24.73 -11.32
C MET A 287 17.22 26.00 -10.55
N SER A 288 16.24 26.74 -10.06
CA SER A 288 16.43 27.93 -9.22
C SER A 288 15.50 27.90 -8.02
N GLU A 289 16.07 28.19 -6.85
CA GLU A 289 15.33 28.32 -5.59
C GLU A 289 14.77 29.73 -5.41
N PHE A 290 13.55 29.80 -4.87
CA PHE A 290 12.85 31.04 -4.53
C PHE A 290 12.25 30.98 -3.13
N GLU A 291 12.10 32.14 -2.50
CA GLU A 291 11.32 32.33 -1.28
C GLU A 291 10.21 33.34 -1.59
N GLY A 292 8.97 32.86 -1.70
CA GLY A 292 7.91 33.62 -2.35
C GLY A 292 8.26 33.93 -3.81
N THR A 293 8.41 35.21 -4.13
CA THR A 293 8.82 35.69 -5.46
C THR A 293 10.30 36.05 -5.55
N GLU A 294 11.03 36.05 -4.43
CA GLU A 294 12.43 36.47 -4.38
C GLU A 294 13.35 35.31 -4.79
N HIS A 295 14.22 35.55 -5.76
CA HIS A 295 15.25 34.60 -6.18
C HIS A 295 16.30 34.41 -5.08
N ARG A 296 16.77 33.17 -4.88
CA ARG A 296 17.68 32.83 -3.80
C ARG A 296 18.94 32.15 -4.25
N THR A 297 18.82 31.11 -5.07
CA THR A 297 19.97 30.28 -5.45
C THR A 297 19.74 29.68 -6.82
N ASP A 298 20.80 29.64 -7.63
CA ASP A 298 20.82 28.92 -8.90
C ASP A 298 21.62 27.62 -8.73
N HIS A 299 21.08 26.54 -9.29
CA HIS A 299 21.80 25.28 -9.43
C HIS A 299 22.59 25.24 -10.75
N PRO A 300 23.49 24.25 -10.92
CA PRO A 300 24.24 24.08 -12.16
C PRO A 300 23.34 24.03 -13.40
N ILE A 301 23.92 24.43 -14.53
CA ILE A 301 23.25 24.48 -15.82
C ILE A 301 23.40 23.16 -16.57
N ASP A 302 22.40 22.84 -17.38
CA ASP A 302 22.44 21.83 -18.44
C ASP A 302 22.36 22.54 -19.79
N GLU A 303 23.21 22.17 -20.74
CA GLU A 303 23.23 22.74 -22.09
C GLU A 303 22.49 21.83 -23.08
N ILE A 304 21.51 22.40 -23.79
CA ILE A 304 20.71 21.74 -24.81
C ILE A 304 21.13 22.30 -26.16
N VAL A 305 21.86 21.50 -26.93
CA VAL A 305 22.40 21.90 -28.24
C VAL A 305 21.36 21.64 -29.33
N GLY A 306 21.13 22.64 -30.17
CA GLY A 306 20.23 22.57 -31.31
C GLY A 306 20.62 21.49 -32.30
N THR A 307 19.60 20.88 -32.89
CA THR A 307 19.69 19.83 -33.92
C THR A 307 19.04 20.29 -35.22
N GLY A 308 19.31 19.60 -36.33
CA GLY A 308 18.55 19.82 -37.57
C GLY A 308 17.09 19.39 -37.40
N GLY A 309 16.18 20.37 -37.26
CA GLY A 309 14.76 20.15 -36.94
C GLY A 309 14.48 20.41 -35.46
N ASP A 310 13.52 19.68 -34.88
CA ASP A 310 13.22 19.80 -33.45
C ASP A 310 14.36 19.24 -32.59
N THR A 311 14.60 19.89 -31.45
CA THR A 311 15.56 19.45 -30.43
C THR A 311 14.83 18.85 -29.24
N PHE A 312 15.28 17.67 -28.81
CA PHE A 312 14.72 16.92 -27.69
C PHE A 312 15.76 16.78 -26.60
N ALA A 313 15.38 17.04 -25.35
CA ALA A 313 16.29 16.92 -24.22
C ALA A 313 15.59 16.35 -22.99
N VAL A 314 16.36 15.69 -22.13
CA VAL A 314 15.91 15.26 -20.80
C VAL A 314 16.87 15.86 -19.79
N VAL A 315 16.37 16.75 -18.94
CA VAL A 315 17.13 17.44 -17.89
C VAL A 315 16.89 16.74 -16.56
N PRO A 316 17.92 16.22 -15.88
CA PRO A 316 17.77 15.55 -14.59
C PRO A 316 17.45 16.56 -13.47
N LEU A 317 16.47 16.23 -12.64
CA LEU A 317 16.01 17.08 -11.53
C LEU A 317 16.25 16.37 -10.20
N THR A 318 17.43 16.54 -9.61
CA THR A 318 17.76 15.93 -8.30
C THR A 318 18.36 16.97 -7.36
N LYS A 319 17.63 17.35 -6.32
CA LYS A 319 18.08 18.28 -5.26
C LYS A 319 17.40 17.98 -3.92
N ARG A 320 17.87 18.70 -2.90
CA ARG A 320 17.22 18.88 -1.60
C ARG A 320 16.91 20.36 -1.44
N LEU A 321 15.72 20.67 -0.96
CA LEU A 321 15.20 22.01 -0.79
C LEU A 321 14.97 22.29 0.69
N ALA A 322 15.39 23.46 1.16
CA ALA A 322 15.22 23.86 2.56
C ALA A 322 13.77 24.35 2.85
N SER A 323 13.39 24.40 4.12
CA SER A 323 12.10 24.96 4.54
C SER A 323 11.91 26.40 4.06
N GLY A 324 10.70 26.74 3.62
CA GLY A 324 10.36 28.07 3.10
C GLY A 324 10.86 28.36 1.68
N ARG A 325 11.56 27.41 1.05
CA ARG A 325 12.01 27.52 -0.34
C ARG A 325 11.04 26.82 -1.30
N SER A 326 11.08 27.25 -2.55
CA SER A 326 10.35 26.68 -3.68
C SER A 326 11.29 26.49 -4.86
N MET A 327 11.05 25.48 -5.69
CA MET A 327 11.89 25.19 -6.86
C MET A 327 11.17 25.50 -8.17
N ARG A 328 11.87 26.17 -9.08
CA ARG A 328 11.44 26.39 -10.47
C ARG A 328 12.49 25.87 -11.44
N VAL A 329 12.06 25.40 -12.61
CA VAL A 329 12.98 25.20 -13.75
C VAL A 329 12.94 26.43 -14.64
N ARG A 330 14.12 26.89 -15.07
CA ARG A 330 14.29 28.07 -15.90
C ARG A 330 15.08 27.74 -17.16
N LEU A 331 14.74 28.41 -18.26
CA LEU A 331 15.42 28.30 -19.54
C LEU A 331 16.06 29.64 -19.93
N LEU A 332 17.20 29.57 -20.61
CA LEU A 332 17.84 30.72 -21.26
C LEU A 332 18.11 30.35 -22.72
N ASN A 333 17.47 31.08 -23.62
CA ASN A 333 17.77 31.02 -25.04
C ASN A 333 19.03 31.85 -25.34
N GLN A 334 20.14 31.18 -25.70
CA GLN A 334 21.40 31.84 -26.09
C GLN A 334 21.44 32.16 -27.60
N ALA A 335 20.47 31.70 -28.38
CA ALA A 335 20.35 32.06 -29.80
C ALA A 335 19.80 33.50 -29.93
N ASP A 336 20.04 34.12 -31.07
CA ASP A 336 19.50 35.43 -31.44
C ASP A 336 18.12 35.36 -32.12
N VAL A 337 17.56 34.15 -32.21
CA VAL A 337 16.23 33.88 -32.78
C VAL A 337 15.25 33.45 -31.69
N LEU A 338 13.97 33.68 -31.94
CA LEU A 338 12.89 33.18 -31.10
C LEU A 338 12.79 31.65 -31.24
N ILE A 339 12.60 30.96 -30.12
CA ILE A 339 12.47 29.49 -30.07
C ILE A 339 11.12 29.15 -29.48
N THR A 340 10.47 28.11 -30.00
CA THR A 340 9.21 27.61 -29.42
C THR A 340 9.49 26.43 -28.51
N VAL A 341 9.09 26.53 -27.24
CA VAL A 341 9.02 25.37 -26.33
C VAL A 341 7.69 24.68 -26.62
N THR A 342 7.74 23.63 -27.43
CA THR A 342 6.53 22.92 -27.89
C THR A 342 6.02 21.90 -26.89
N SER A 343 6.90 21.37 -26.05
CA SER A 343 6.54 20.50 -24.93
C SER A 343 7.54 20.64 -23.80
N ALA A 344 7.03 20.63 -22.58
CA ALA A 344 7.79 20.45 -21.35
C ALA A 344 6.97 19.51 -20.46
N VAL A 345 7.54 18.38 -20.06
CA VAL A 345 6.90 17.40 -19.16
C VAL A 345 7.86 17.09 -18.03
N LEU A 346 7.45 17.46 -16.81
CA LEU A 346 8.18 17.26 -15.58
C LEU A 346 7.59 16.07 -14.84
N THR A 347 8.44 15.11 -14.48
CA THR A 347 8.07 13.93 -13.70
C THR A 347 9.03 13.79 -12.53
N VAL A 348 8.53 13.88 -11.30
CA VAL A 348 9.37 13.94 -10.08
C VAL A 348 8.77 13.10 -8.95
N LEU A 349 9.65 12.43 -8.21
CA LEU A 349 9.38 11.79 -6.93
C LEU A 349 9.88 12.70 -5.80
N VAL A 350 9.02 12.98 -4.82
CA VAL A 350 9.24 13.95 -3.74
C VAL A 350 9.11 13.27 -2.39
N TRP A 351 10.11 13.46 -1.53
CA TRP A 351 10.06 13.09 -0.11
C TRP A 351 10.03 14.36 0.71
N GLU A 352 8.91 14.62 1.39
CA GLU A 352 8.84 15.69 2.38
C GLU A 352 9.79 15.39 3.55
N GLU A 353 10.48 16.41 4.04
CA GLU A 353 11.27 16.33 5.26
C GLU A 353 10.53 17.05 6.40
N ALA A 354 10.78 16.63 7.65
CA ALA A 354 10.21 17.26 8.84
C ALA A 354 10.90 18.58 9.22
#